data_AF-A0A952EWS2-F1
#
_entry.id   AF-A0A952EWS2-F1
#
_cell.length_a   1.000
_cell.length_b   1.000
_cell.length_c   1.000
_cell.angle_alpha   90.00
_cell.angle_beta   90.00
_cell.angle_gamma   90.00
#
_symmetry.space_group_name_H-M   'P 1'
#
loop_
_entity.id
_entity.type
_entity.pdbx_description
1 polymer ?
#
loop_
_entity_poly.entity_id
_entity_poly.type
_entity_poly.pdbx_seq_one_letter_code
_entity_poly.pdbx_strand_id
1 'polypeptide(L)'
;MIVVVGIGADGMAGLAPASHAELTRATVVYGSRRQLDLLDDTVTADRRQWPSPMLNALDTLRDTAGDVHVVASGDPMLHGVGGLLMRLIGADQVTVLPHVSCVTLACVRLGWPVQETEVISLMIAEPHTAIRRGGKAVVLCRDGSSPAALARLLADSGRGDSELTVFEQLGGPAERRRDATAREWVADPPNDIDALNVVAVRYLPDDPRLSVLPDDAFAHDGQITKQSMRAVTLAALAPQTGELLWDVGAGSGSIAIEWCRSGSRSKAVAFERDEQRRKRIAENALAHGAVVDVRAEAAAAFDEAVLSEGGVDGVPRPTAIFVGGGV
;
A
#
# COMPACT_ATOMS: atom_id res chain seq x y z
N MET A 1 -13.61 -24.64 -12.24
CA MET A 1 -12.34 -23.89 -12.05
C MET A 1 -12.66 -22.40 -11.97
N ILE A 2 -11.86 -21.56 -11.30
CA ILE A 2 -12.08 -20.11 -11.33
C ILE A 2 -11.17 -19.47 -12.39
N VAL A 3 -11.75 -18.72 -13.31
CA VAL A 3 -11.00 -17.99 -14.36
C VAL A 3 -11.12 -16.50 -14.11
N VAL A 4 -10.01 -15.85 -13.78
CA VAL A 4 -9.94 -14.42 -13.50
C VAL A 4 -9.41 -13.69 -14.73
N VAL A 5 -10.27 -12.89 -15.36
CA VAL A 5 -9.97 -12.13 -16.57
C VAL A 5 -9.72 -10.67 -16.23
N GLY A 6 -8.52 -10.21 -16.53
CA GLY A 6 -8.15 -8.80 -16.48
C GLY A 6 -8.88 -8.00 -17.56
N ILE A 7 -9.41 -6.83 -17.20
CA ILE A 7 -10.05 -5.89 -18.12
C ILE A 7 -9.63 -4.45 -17.79
N GLY A 8 -9.23 -3.70 -18.82
CA GLY A 8 -8.85 -2.29 -18.72
C GLY A 8 -10.04 -1.35 -18.76
N ALA A 9 -9.80 -0.04 -18.60
CA ALA A 9 -10.85 0.97 -18.73
C ALA A 9 -11.34 1.15 -20.19
N ASP A 10 -10.63 0.57 -21.15
CA ASP A 10 -11.01 0.40 -22.56
C ASP A 10 -11.99 -0.77 -22.80
N GLY A 11 -12.32 -1.54 -21.76
CA GLY A 11 -13.37 -2.56 -21.79
C GLY A 11 -13.08 -3.73 -22.72
N MET A 12 -14.12 -4.27 -23.36
CA MET A 12 -14.00 -5.43 -24.26
C MET A 12 -13.04 -5.21 -25.44
N ALA A 13 -12.93 -3.96 -25.93
CA ALA A 13 -12.06 -3.60 -27.04
C ALA A 13 -10.56 -3.77 -26.71
N GLY A 14 -10.19 -3.69 -25.43
CA GLY A 14 -8.80 -3.87 -24.96
C GLY A 14 -8.41 -5.33 -24.72
N LEU A 15 -9.34 -6.28 -24.82
CA LEU A 15 -9.07 -7.67 -24.45
C LEU A 15 -8.25 -8.40 -25.52
N ALA A 16 -7.31 -9.22 -25.05
CA ALA A 16 -6.64 -10.19 -25.90
C ALA A 16 -7.64 -11.28 -26.38
N PRO A 17 -7.43 -11.90 -27.55
CA PRO A 17 -8.37 -12.88 -28.10
C PRO A 17 -8.72 -14.03 -27.15
N ALA A 18 -7.76 -14.52 -26.36
CA ALA A 18 -8.00 -15.57 -25.37
C ALA A 18 -8.95 -15.11 -24.25
N SER A 19 -8.73 -13.91 -23.70
CA SER A 19 -9.59 -13.31 -22.67
C SER A 19 -11.01 -13.07 -23.19
N HIS A 20 -11.13 -12.60 -24.44
CA HIS A 20 -12.43 -12.41 -25.08
C HIS A 20 -13.17 -13.74 -25.24
N ALA A 21 -12.51 -14.77 -25.80
CA ALA A 21 -13.11 -16.09 -25.99
C ALA A 21 -13.56 -16.71 -24.64
N GLU A 22 -12.78 -16.49 -23.60
CA GLU A 22 -13.09 -16.95 -22.25
C GLU A 22 -14.35 -16.31 -21.67
N LEU A 23 -14.50 -14.99 -21.80
CA LEU A 23 -15.70 -14.29 -21.33
C LEU A 23 -16.93 -14.61 -22.17
N THR A 24 -16.78 -14.80 -23.49
CA THR A 24 -17.90 -15.17 -24.37
C THR A 24 -18.47 -16.55 -24.03
N ARG A 25 -17.65 -17.50 -23.58
CA ARG A 25 -18.11 -18.84 -23.18
C ARG A 25 -18.55 -18.94 -21.71
N ALA A 26 -18.38 -17.88 -20.93
CA ALA A 26 -18.75 -17.86 -19.53
C ALA A 26 -20.25 -18.05 -19.35
N THR A 27 -20.66 -18.78 -18.31
CA THR A 27 -22.08 -18.91 -17.91
C THR A 27 -22.42 -17.96 -16.77
N VAL A 28 -21.45 -17.63 -15.94
CA VAL A 28 -21.55 -16.67 -14.83
C VAL A 28 -20.28 -15.84 -14.74
N VAL A 29 -20.42 -14.53 -14.55
CA VAL A 29 -19.29 -13.60 -14.39
C VAL A 29 -19.48 -12.77 -13.14
N TYR A 30 -18.49 -12.82 -12.25
CA TYR A 30 -18.43 -12.01 -11.03
C TYR A 30 -17.54 -10.79 -11.21
N GLY A 31 -17.92 -9.66 -10.61
CA GLY A 31 -17.12 -8.44 -10.68
C GLY A 31 -17.67 -7.31 -9.81
N SER A 32 -16.93 -6.20 -9.72
CA SER A 32 -17.53 -4.94 -9.26
C SER A 32 -18.50 -4.41 -10.32
N ARG A 33 -19.46 -3.58 -9.91
CA ARG A 33 -20.44 -2.98 -10.84
C ARG A 33 -19.76 -2.34 -12.06
N ARG A 34 -18.74 -1.50 -11.80
CA ARG A 34 -17.94 -0.84 -12.84
C ARG A 34 -17.31 -1.82 -13.83
N GLN A 35 -16.78 -2.96 -13.38
CA GLN A 35 -16.15 -3.94 -14.26
C GLN A 35 -17.19 -4.71 -15.08
N LEU A 36 -18.34 -5.04 -14.49
CA LEU A 36 -19.43 -5.71 -15.19
C LEU A 36 -20.07 -4.82 -16.26
N ASP A 37 -20.11 -3.52 -16.03
CA ASP A 37 -20.62 -2.53 -16.98
C ASP A 37 -19.67 -2.33 -18.19
N LEU A 38 -18.42 -2.82 -18.13
CA LEU A 38 -17.48 -2.83 -19.26
C LEU A 38 -17.71 -4.00 -20.24
N LEU A 39 -18.53 -4.98 -19.87
CA LEU A 39 -18.85 -6.14 -20.70
C LEU A 39 -19.97 -5.78 -21.67
N ASP A 40 -19.74 -5.99 -22.96
CA ASP A 40 -20.73 -5.77 -24.00
C ASP A 40 -21.67 -7.00 -24.18
N ASP A 41 -22.54 -6.93 -25.17
CA ASP A 41 -23.56 -7.95 -25.43
C ASP A 41 -23.00 -9.28 -25.96
N THR A 42 -21.70 -9.35 -26.28
CA THR A 42 -21.05 -10.62 -26.65
C THR A 42 -20.89 -11.55 -25.45
N VAL A 43 -20.98 -11.00 -24.23
CA VAL A 43 -20.95 -11.77 -22.97
C VAL A 43 -22.37 -11.95 -22.46
N THR A 44 -22.93 -13.13 -22.74
CA THR A 44 -24.31 -13.52 -22.38
C THR A 44 -24.44 -14.13 -20.98
N ALA A 45 -23.33 -14.25 -20.26
CA ALA A 45 -23.25 -14.80 -18.91
C ALA A 45 -24.11 -14.04 -17.89
N ASP A 46 -24.58 -14.75 -16.86
CA ASP A 46 -25.21 -14.13 -15.70
C ASP A 46 -24.19 -13.25 -14.94
N ARG A 47 -24.45 -11.94 -14.86
CA ARG A 47 -23.54 -10.95 -14.26
C ARG A 47 -23.86 -10.77 -12.78
N ARG A 48 -22.92 -11.14 -11.90
CA ARG A 48 -23.09 -11.09 -10.45
C ARG A 48 -22.13 -10.12 -9.80
N GLN A 49 -22.67 -9.10 -9.17
CA GLN A 49 -21.83 -8.19 -8.39
C GLN A 49 -21.27 -8.90 -7.16
N TRP A 50 -20.01 -8.62 -6.81
CA TRP A 50 -19.45 -9.07 -5.54
C TRP A 50 -20.26 -8.55 -4.35
N PRO A 51 -20.60 -9.41 -3.35
CA PRO A 51 -21.10 -8.93 -2.08
C PRO A 51 -19.99 -8.18 -1.33
N SER A 52 -20.40 -7.31 -0.41
CA SER A 52 -19.48 -6.68 0.54
C SER A 52 -19.77 -7.23 1.93
N PRO A 53 -18.79 -7.86 2.61
CA PRO A 53 -17.42 -8.16 2.16
C PRO A 53 -17.35 -9.31 1.14
N MET A 54 -16.38 -9.23 0.23
CA MET A 54 -16.21 -10.17 -0.89
C MET A 54 -15.98 -11.61 -0.45
N LEU A 55 -15.38 -11.84 0.73
CA LEU A 55 -15.14 -13.18 1.27
C LEU A 55 -16.42 -14.01 1.42
N ASN A 56 -17.57 -13.36 1.61
CA ASN A 56 -18.86 -14.04 1.72
C ASN A 56 -19.28 -14.74 0.41
N ALA A 57 -18.67 -14.39 -0.73
CA ALA A 57 -18.95 -15.04 -1.99
C ALA A 57 -18.20 -16.35 -2.19
N LEU A 58 -17.17 -16.65 -1.40
CA LEU A 58 -16.28 -17.80 -1.64
C LEU A 58 -17.02 -19.13 -1.61
N ASP A 59 -17.95 -19.29 -0.68
CA ASP A 59 -18.76 -20.51 -0.59
C ASP A 59 -19.64 -20.64 -1.83
N THR A 60 -20.27 -19.54 -2.27
CA THR A 60 -21.07 -19.49 -3.50
C THR A 60 -20.25 -19.82 -4.75
N LEU A 61 -18.99 -19.35 -4.84
CA LEU A 61 -18.11 -19.67 -5.96
C LEU A 61 -17.78 -21.16 -6.02
N ARG A 62 -17.58 -21.79 -4.84
CA ARG A 62 -17.26 -23.23 -4.74
C ARG A 62 -18.44 -24.13 -5.07
N ASP A 63 -19.65 -23.69 -4.72
CA ASP A 63 -20.88 -24.46 -4.96
C ASP A 63 -21.41 -24.30 -6.39
N THR A 64 -20.85 -23.39 -7.19
CA THR A 64 -21.24 -23.18 -8.58
C THR A 64 -20.71 -24.31 -9.46
N ALA A 65 -21.61 -25.00 -10.15
CA ALA A 65 -21.24 -26.06 -11.09
C ALA A 65 -20.53 -25.49 -12.33
N GLY A 66 -19.39 -26.06 -12.68
CA GLY A 66 -18.61 -25.68 -13.87
C GLY A 66 -17.53 -24.65 -13.59
N ASP A 67 -17.20 -23.88 -14.62
CA ASP A 67 -16.21 -22.80 -14.51
C ASP A 67 -16.89 -21.49 -14.11
N VAL A 68 -16.23 -20.76 -13.21
CA VAL A 68 -16.69 -19.47 -12.69
C VAL A 68 -15.75 -18.39 -13.16
N HIS A 69 -16.28 -17.39 -13.84
CA HIS A 69 -15.49 -16.28 -14.36
C HIS A 69 -15.54 -15.10 -13.41
N VAL A 70 -14.41 -14.42 -13.27
CA VAL A 70 -14.26 -13.20 -12.48
C VAL A 70 -13.62 -12.15 -13.37
N VAL A 71 -14.20 -10.97 -13.46
CA VAL A 71 -13.55 -9.81 -14.09
C VAL A 71 -12.84 -8.97 -13.04
N ALA A 72 -11.60 -8.59 -13.34
CA ALA A 72 -10.74 -7.80 -12.46
C ALA A 72 -10.08 -6.66 -13.25
N SER A 73 -9.75 -5.55 -12.58
CA SER A 73 -9.17 -4.40 -13.27
C SER A 73 -7.71 -4.62 -13.62
N GLY A 74 -7.33 -4.35 -14.87
CA GLY A 74 -5.94 -4.45 -15.34
C GLY A 74 -5.36 -5.86 -15.13
N ASP A 75 -4.19 -5.95 -14.53
CA ASP A 75 -3.58 -7.21 -14.16
C ASP A 75 -4.20 -7.75 -12.85
N PRO A 76 -4.90 -8.91 -12.85
CA PRO A 76 -5.51 -9.46 -11.65
C PRO A 76 -4.53 -9.84 -10.53
N MET A 77 -3.23 -9.95 -10.83
CA MET A 77 -2.16 -10.24 -9.87
C MET A 77 -1.54 -8.98 -9.25
N LEU A 78 -1.79 -7.80 -9.81
CA LEU A 78 -1.26 -6.54 -9.28
C LEU A 78 -2.23 -5.93 -8.26
N HIS A 79 -2.05 -6.25 -6.97
CA HIS A 79 -2.96 -5.82 -5.90
C HIS A 79 -4.45 -6.16 -6.18
N GLY A 80 -4.69 -7.17 -7.02
CA GLY A 80 -6.00 -7.58 -7.50
C GLY A 80 -6.56 -8.84 -6.82
N VAL A 81 -7.76 -9.22 -7.23
CA VAL A 81 -8.50 -10.36 -6.68
C VAL A 81 -7.86 -11.72 -7.03
N GLY A 82 -7.05 -11.80 -8.09
CA GLY A 82 -6.40 -13.06 -8.51
C GLY A 82 -5.51 -13.65 -7.42
N GLY A 83 -4.61 -12.82 -6.86
CA GLY A 83 -3.72 -13.25 -5.78
C GLY A 83 -4.48 -13.64 -4.50
N LEU A 84 -5.59 -12.95 -4.20
CA LEU A 84 -6.44 -13.31 -3.06
C LEU A 84 -7.11 -14.67 -3.27
N LEU A 85 -7.71 -14.91 -4.44
CA LEU A 85 -8.35 -16.19 -4.76
C LEU A 85 -7.34 -17.34 -4.71
N MET A 86 -6.16 -17.18 -5.31
CA MET A 86 -5.09 -18.18 -5.25
C MET A 86 -4.69 -18.53 -3.81
N ARG A 87 -4.61 -17.54 -2.92
CA ARG A 87 -4.29 -17.77 -1.50
C ARG A 87 -5.40 -18.54 -0.77
N LEU A 88 -6.66 -18.34 -1.15
CA LEU A 88 -7.81 -18.90 -0.45
C LEU A 88 -8.18 -20.31 -0.92
N ILE A 89 -8.08 -20.58 -2.23
CA ILE A 89 -8.54 -21.85 -2.82
C ILE A 89 -7.43 -22.64 -3.55
N GLY A 90 -6.20 -22.12 -3.56
CA GLY A 90 -5.04 -22.74 -4.19
C GLY A 90 -4.80 -22.26 -5.63
N ALA A 91 -3.53 -22.14 -6.01
CA ALA A 91 -3.13 -21.67 -7.34
C ALA A 91 -3.64 -22.58 -8.47
N ASP A 92 -3.69 -23.90 -8.25
CA ASP A 92 -4.13 -24.88 -9.25
C ASP A 92 -5.64 -24.79 -9.57
N GLN A 93 -6.41 -24.06 -8.74
CA GLN A 93 -7.85 -23.85 -8.94
C GLN A 93 -8.18 -22.51 -9.62
N VAL A 94 -7.16 -21.68 -9.88
CA VAL A 94 -7.32 -20.32 -10.42
C VAL A 94 -6.48 -20.14 -11.67
N THR A 95 -7.15 -19.93 -12.81
CA THR A 95 -6.50 -19.47 -14.03
C THR A 95 -6.61 -17.95 -14.12
N VAL A 96 -5.51 -17.25 -14.38
CA VAL A 96 -5.49 -15.80 -14.56
C VAL A 96 -5.17 -15.46 -16.02
N LEU A 97 -6.04 -14.69 -16.65
CA LEU A 97 -5.81 -14.09 -17.96
C LEU A 97 -5.53 -12.60 -17.75
N PRO A 98 -4.26 -12.15 -17.84
CA PRO A 98 -3.91 -10.77 -17.49
C PRO A 98 -4.34 -9.78 -18.56
N HIS A 99 -4.47 -8.52 -18.14
CA HIS A 99 -4.52 -7.35 -19.02
C HIS A 99 -3.44 -6.35 -18.59
N VAL A 100 -3.12 -5.36 -19.42
CA VAL A 100 -2.06 -4.41 -19.12
C VAL A 100 -2.39 -3.66 -17.81
N SER A 101 -1.43 -3.63 -16.89
CA SER A 101 -1.64 -3.00 -15.58
C SER A 101 -1.61 -1.46 -15.67
N CYS A 102 -2.29 -0.78 -14.75
CA CYS A 102 -2.23 0.68 -14.64
C CYS A 102 -0.80 1.19 -14.36
N VAL A 103 0.03 0.40 -13.66
CA VAL A 103 1.45 0.71 -13.43
C VAL A 103 2.20 0.73 -14.76
N THR A 104 2.05 -0.33 -15.57
CA THR A 104 2.67 -0.40 -16.89
C THR A 104 2.23 0.78 -17.77
N LEU A 105 0.94 1.08 -17.79
CA LEU A 105 0.40 2.21 -18.56
C LEU A 105 0.98 3.55 -18.08
N ALA A 106 0.98 3.82 -16.77
CA ALA A 106 1.48 5.08 -16.20
C ALA A 106 2.98 5.25 -16.48
N CYS A 107 3.76 4.17 -16.30
CA CYS A 107 5.19 4.14 -16.62
C CYS A 107 5.45 4.45 -18.11
N VAL A 108 4.67 3.88 -19.03
CA VAL A 108 4.76 4.21 -20.47
C VAL A 108 4.45 5.69 -20.73
N ARG A 109 3.42 6.26 -20.10
CA ARG A 109 3.05 7.69 -20.27
C ARG A 109 4.13 8.64 -19.77
N LEU A 110 4.97 8.20 -18.82
CA LEU A 110 6.00 9.01 -18.18
C LEU A 110 7.43 8.68 -18.65
N GLY A 111 7.60 7.63 -19.46
CA GLY A 111 8.92 7.13 -19.84
C GLY A 111 9.71 6.56 -18.65
N TRP A 112 9.03 6.00 -17.65
CA TRP A 112 9.66 5.41 -16.47
C TRP A 112 9.84 3.89 -16.66
N PRO A 113 11.04 3.34 -16.42
CA PRO A 113 11.20 1.89 -16.37
C PRO A 113 10.45 1.28 -15.19
N VAL A 114 9.62 0.26 -15.44
CA VAL A 114 8.80 -0.37 -14.38
C VAL A 114 9.69 -0.97 -13.28
N GLN A 115 10.81 -1.60 -13.63
CA GLN A 115 11.74 -2.19 -12.66
C GLN A 115 12.48 -1.19 -11.76
N GLU A 116 12.46 0.10 -12.12
CA GLU A 116 13.03 1.21 -11.33
C GLU A 116 11.97 2.04 -10.62
N THR A 117 10.69 1.67 -10.78
CA THR A 117 9.55 2.42 -10.24
C THR A 117 8.89 1.60 -9.15
N GLU A 118 8.84 2.14 -7.93
CA GLU A 118 8.17 1.46 -6.83
C GLU A 118 6.65 1.42 -7.06
N VAL A 119 6.01 0.32 -6.69
CA VAL A 119 4.54 0.21 -6.68
C VAL A 119 4.06 0.23 -5.24
N ILE A 120 3.25 1.23 -4.91
CA ILE A 120 2.70 1.43 -3.56
C ILE A 120 1.18 1.34 -3.65
N SER A 121 0.54 0.59 -2.75
CA SER A 121 -0.92 0.45 -2.75
C SER A 121 -1.52 1.03 -1.47
N LEU A 122 -2.35 2.06 -1.64
CA LEU A 122 -3.13 2.70 -0.56
C LEU A 122 -4.56 2.16 -0.46
N MET A 123 -4.88 1.10 -1.22
CA MET A 123 -6.19 0.46 -1.19
C MET A 123 -6.58 0.06 0.25
N ILE A 124 -5.61 -0.49 0.98
CA ILE A 124 -5.76 -0.89 2.40
C ILE A 124 -4.70 -0.29 3.33
N ALA A 125 -3.62 0.26 2.78
CA ALA A 125 -2.56 0.89 3.58
C ALA A 125 -2.89 2.35 3.89
N GLU A 126 -2.29 2.86 4.96
CA GLU A 126 -2.40 4.27 5.33
C GLU A 126 -1.60 5.17 4.38
N PRO A 127 -2.10 6.35 4.00
CA PRO A 127 -1.44 7.23 3.03
C PRO A 127 0.00 7.65 3.37
N HIS A 128 0.36 7.76 4.66
CA HIS A 128 1.74 8.10 5.07
C HIS A 128 2.75 7.04 4.62
N THR A 129 2.31 5.80 4.37
CA THR A 129 3.18 4.72 3.88
C THR A 129 3.67 4.95 2.45
N ALA A 130 3.15 5.96 1.74
CA ALA A 130 3.63 6.38 0.42
C ALA A 130 4.69 7.50 0.49
N ILE A 131 5.11 7.96 1.66
CA ILE A 131 6.18 8.95 1.77
C ILE A 131 7.53 8.27 1.49
N ARG A 132 8.30 8.81 0.54
CA ARG A 132 9.68 8.36 0.22
C ARG A 132 10.62 9.54 0.23
N ARG A 133 11.92 9.27 0.42
CA ARG A 133 12.97 10.30 0.41
C ARG A 133 13.50 10.67 -0.97
N GLY A 134 13.17 9.87 -1.97
CA GLY A 134 13.66 10.03 -3.32
C GLY A 134 13.09 8.96 -4.24
N GLY A 135 13.51 9.00 -5.50
CA GLY A 135 13.07 8.07 -6.53
C GLY A 135 11.66 8.32 -7.05
N LYS A 136 11.06 7.26 -7.62
CA LYS A 136 9.80 7.31 -8.35
C LYS A 136 8.88 6.18 -7.89
N ALA A 137 7.59 6.46 -7.77
CA ALA A 137 6.58 5.45 -7.48
C ALA A 137 5.29 5.66 -8.28
N VAL A 138 4.58 4.56 -8.52
CA VAL A 138 3.15 4.57 -8.88
C VAL A 138 2.35 4.15 -7.65
N VAL A 139 1.48 5.04 -7.19
CA VAL A 139 0.63 4.89 -6.01
C VAL A 139 -0.80 4.55 -6.45
N LEU A 140 -1.26 3.36 -6.08
CA LEU A 140 -2.62 2.90 -6.32
C LEU A 140 -3.55 3.51 -5.26
N CYS A 141 -4.54 4.25 -5.71
CA CYS A 141 -5.42 5.05 -4.86
C CYS A 141 -6.75 4.35 -4.57
N ARG A 142 -7.30 4.62 -3.39
CA ARG A 142 -8.58 4.05 -2.94
C ARG A 142 -9.77 4.71 -3.63
N ASP A 143 -9.69 6.02 -3.82
CA ASP A 143 -10.77 6.87 -4.34
C ASP A 143 -10.21 8.22 -4.85
N GLY A 144 -11.11 9.12 -5.28
CA GLY A 144 -10.75 10.45 -5.79
C GLY A 144 -10.16 11.40 -4.74
N SER A 145 -10.27 11.11 -3.44
CA SER A 145 -9.69 11.93 -2.37
C SER A 145 -8.22 11.59 -2.10
N SER A 146 -7.78 10.39 -2.51
CA SER A 146 -6.45 9.86 -2.22
C SER A 146 -5.30 10.76 -2.75
N PRO A 147 -5.36 11.33 -3.98
CA PRO A 147 -4.29 12.21 -4.46
C PRO A 147 -4.10 13.48 -3.63
N ALA A 148 -5.20 14.13 -3.21
CA ALA A 148 -5.13 15.33 -2.38
C ALA A 148 -4.67 15.02 -0.95
N ALA A 149 -5.00 13.84 -0.41
CA ALA A 149 -4.47 13.37 0.87
C ALA A 149 -2.95 13.12 0.78
N LEU A 150 -2.49 12.49 -0.30
CA LEU A 150 -1.06 12.25 -0.53
C LEU A 150 -0.27 13.55 -0.71
N ALA A 151 -0.80 14.51 -1.47
CA ALA A 151 -0.17 15.82 -1.64
C ALA A 151 0.02 16.57 -0.31
N ARG A 152 -1.02 16.57 0.55
CA ARG A 152 -0.94 17.16 1.90
C ARG A 152 0.16 16.50 2.73
N LEU A 153 0.19 15.16 2.77
CA LEU A 153 1.21 14.43 3.53
C LEU A 153 2.63 14.69 3.03
N LEU A 154 2.82 14.79 1.72
CA LEU A 154 4.12 15.16 1.15
C LEU A 154 4.49 16.61 1.51
N ALA A 155 3.56 17.56 1.43
CA ALA A 155 3.81 18.94 1.82
C ALA A 155 4.18 19.06 3.31
N ASP A 156 3.38 18.42 4.19
CA ASP A 156 3.56 18.46 5.66
C ASP A 156 4.85 17.77 6.11
N SER A 157 5.35 16.78 5.35
CA SER A 157 6.64 16.11 5.58
C SER A 157 7.83 16.84 4.95
N GLY A 158 7.66 18.09 4.51
CA GLY A 158 8.73 18.91 3.93
C GLY A 158 9.09 18.52 2.48
N ARG A 159 8.21 17.79 1.79
CA ARG A 159 8.39 17.28 0.43
C ARG A 159 7.40 17.89 -0.57
N GLY A 160 6.96 19.11 -0.30
CA GLY A 160 5.98 19.84 -1.12
C GLY A 160 6.41 20.05 -2.58
N ASP A 161 7.71 19.99 -2.87
CA ASP A 161 8.22 20.10 -4.24
C ASP A 161 8.12 18.77 -5.03
N SER A 162 7.72 17.67 -4.40
CA SER A 162 7.49 16.39 -5.09
C SER A 162 6.42 16.56 -6.16
N GLU A 163 6.67 16.04 -7.36
CA GLU A 163 5.73 16.16 -8.46
C GLU A 163 4.80 14.96 -8.50
N LEU A 164 3.54 15.26 -8.77
CA LEU A 164 2.43 14.34 -8.80
C LEU A 164 1.79 14.41 -10.19
N THR A 165 1.72 13.26 -10.84
CA THR A 165 0.90 13.07 -12.04
C THR A 165 -0.24 12.13 -11.70
N VAL A 166 -1.47 12.66 -11.62
CA VAL A 166 -2.68 11.83 -11.53
C VAL A 166 -3.10 11.41 -12.92
N PHE A 167 -3.25 10.11 -13.11
CA PHE A 167 -3.97 9.53 -14.25
C PHE A 167 -5.32 9.00 -13.80
N GLU A 168 -6.36 9.39 -14.51
CA GLU A 168 -7.75 9.02 -14.26
C GLU A 168 -8.24 8.18 -15.44
N GLN A 169 -9.03 7.14 -15.20
CA GLN A 169 -9.56 6.26 -16.26
C GLN A 169 -8.47 5.77 -17.25
N LEU A 170 -7.25 5.55 -16.73
CA LEU A 170 -6.04 5.28 -17.50
C LEU A 170 -6.20 4.09 -18.44
N GLY A 171 -5.86 4.28 -19.71
CA GLY A 171 -6.03 3.32 -20.79
C GLY A 171 -7.41 3.35 -21.46
N GLY A 172 -8.40 3.99 -20.86
CA GLY A 172 -9.76 4.08 -21.38
C GLY A 172 -10.03 5.35 -22.21
N PRO A 173 -11.22 5.44 -22.85
CA PRO A 173 -11.60 6.59 -23.66
C PRO A 173 -11.79 7.89 -22.85
N ALA A 174 -11.98 7.78 -21.53
CA ALA A 174 -12.10 8.90 -20.62
C ALA A 174 -10.77 9.24 -19.90
N GLU A 175 -9.62 8.75 -20.38
CA GLU A 175 -8.32 8.98 -19.77
C GLU A 175 -8.06 10.48 -19.58
N ARG A 176 -7.74 10.89 -18.34
CA ARG A 176 -7.29 12.26 -18.03
C ARG A 176 -5.96 12.23 -17.31
N ARG A 177 -5.17 13.29 -17.53
CA ARG A 177 -3.88 13.52 -16.88
C ARG A 177 -3.88 14.89 -16.21
N ARG A 178 -3.42 14.95 -14.97
CA ARG A 178 -3.20 16.19 -14.22
C ARG A 178 -1.84 16.16 -13.57
N ASP A 179 -1.05 17.20 -13.79
CA ASP A 179 0.31 17.34 -13.24
C ASP A 179 0.34 18.55 -12.30
N ALA A 180 0.95 18.39 -11.13
CA ALA A 180 1.29 19.49 -10.23
C ALA A 180 2.35 19.03 -9.21
N THR A 181 2.92 19.96 -8.47
CA THR A 181 3.64 19.64 -7.23
C THR A 181 2.66 19.39 -6.08
N ALA A 182 3.13 18.68 -5.05
CA ALA A 182 2.36 18.48 -3.83
C ALA A 182 1.95 19.82 -3.20
N ARG A 183 2.83 20.84 -3.20
CA ARG A 183 2.52 22.19 -2.69
C ARG A 183 1.41 22.87 -3.50
N GLU A 184 1.43 22.76 -4.82
CA GLU A 184 0.40 23.34 -5.68
C GLU A 184 -0.97 22.70 -5.45
N TRP A 185 -1.03 21.37 -5.33
CA TRP A 185 -2.30 20.70 -5.00
C TRP A 185 -2.80 20.97 -3.58
N VAL A 186 -1.92 21.31 -2.63
CA VAL A 186 -2.37 21.77 -1.32
C VAL A 186 -2.97 23.17 -1.41
N ALA A 187 -2.41 24.05 -2.24
CA ALA A 187 -2.90 25.41 -2.43
C ALA A 187 -4.23 25.44 -3.21
N ASP A 188 -4.38 24.59 -4.23
CA ASP A 188 -5.56 24.48 -5.07
C ASP A 188 -5.91 23.00 -5.33
N PRO A 189 -6.57 22.32 -4.38
CA PRO A 189 -6.86 20.90 -4.50
C PRO A 189 -7.95 20.63 -5.53
N PRO A 190 -7.74 19.70 -6.48
CA PRO A 190 -8.79 19.31 -7.42
C PRO A 190 -9.96 18.64 -6.67
N ASN A 191 -11.19 18.99 -7.03
CA ASN A 191 -12.41 18.52 -6.36
C ASN A 191 -13.20 17.49 -7.17
N ASP A 192 -12.74 17.14 -8.37
CA ASP A 192 -13.44 16.34 -9.37
C ASP A 192 -12.58 15.16 -9.91
N ILE A 193 -11.63 14.69 -9.09
CA ILE A 193 -10.84 13.49 -9.42
C ILE A 193 -11.74 12.27 -9.40
N ASP A 194 -11.69 11.51 -10.49
CA ASP A 194 -12.40 10.24 -10.66
C ASP A 194 -11.89 9.21 -9.63
N ALA A 195 -12.79 8.37 -9.11
CA ALA A 195 -12.43 7.32 -8.18
C ALA A 195 -11.48 6.28 -8.78
N LEU A 196 -11.48 6.08 -10.10
CA LEU A 196 -10.51 5.26 -10.81
C LEU A 196 -9.29 6.09 -11.21
N ASN A 197 -8.39 6.28 -10.25
CA ASN A 197 -7.15 7.03 -10.44
C ASN A 197 -5.91 6.30 -9.91
N VAL A 198 -4.75 6.68 -10.45
CA VAL A 198 -3.42 6.35 -9.93
C VAL A 198 -2.56 7.60 -9.90
N VAL A 199 -1.66 7.70 -8.91
CA VAL A 199 -0.73 8.84 -8.79
C VAL A 199 0.68 8.35 -9.05
N ALA A 200 1.31 8.87 -10.08
CA ALA A 200 2.74 8.75 -10.26
C ALA A 200 3.44 9.88 -9.51
N VAL A 201 4.42 9.54 -8.67
CA VAL A 201 5.14 10.48 -7.81
C VAL A 201 6.61 10.45 -8.17
N ARG A 202 7.19 11.62 -8.44
CA ARG A 202 8.64 11.83 -8.40
C ARG A 202 8.97 12.59 -7.11
N TYR A 203 9.60 11.90 -6.16
CA TYR A 203 9.81 12.45 -4.83
C TYR A 203 10.96 13.44 -4.84
N LEU A 204 10.70 14.67 -4.36
CA LEU A 204 11.68 15.74 -4.28
C LEU A 204 11.75 16.35 -2.85
N PRO A 205 12.93 16.80 -2.38
CA PRO A 205 14.24 16.62 -3.02
C PRO A 205 14.63 15.14 -3.10
N ASP A 206 15.29 14.74 -4.19
CA ASP A 206 15.70 13.35 -4.40
C ASP A 206 16.97 13.06 -3.56
N ASP A 207 16.78 12.59 -2.33
CA ASP A 207 17.86 12.22 -1.42
C ASP A 207 17.74 10.74 -1.04
N PRO A 208 18.18 9.83 -1.91
CA PRO A 208 18.08 8.39 -1.69
C PRO A 208 19.08 7.87 -0.65
N ARG A 209 19.92 8.74 -0.05
CA ARG A 209 20.94 8.29 0.90
C ARG A 209 20.26 7.78 2.17
N LEU A 210 20.48 6.50 2.46
CA LEU A 210 20.18 5.90 3.75
C LEU A 210 21.26 6.31 4.76
N SER A 211 21.24 7.58 5.17
CA SER A 211 21.92 7.99 6.39
C SER A 211 20.94 7.96 7.55
N VAL A 212 21.47 7.64 8.73
CA VAL A 212 20.77 7.89 9.98
C VAL A 212 20.52 9.38 10.10
N LEU A 213 19.29 9.76 10.39
CA LEU A 213 18.87 11.15 10.44
C LEU A 213 19.58 11.92 11.55
N PRO A 214 19.73 13.23 11.41
CA PRO A 214 20.11 14.07 12.55
C PRO A 214 19.02 14.05 13.63
N ASP A 215 19.38 14.40 14.86
CA ASP A 215 18.45 14.36 16.01
C ASP A 215 17.27 15.31 15.85
N ASP A 216 17.50 16.48 15.23
CA ASP A 216 16.49 17.52 14.98
C ASP A 216 15.44 17.14 13.92
N ALA A 217 15.65 16.03 13.21
CA ALA A 217 14.63 15.44 12.36
C ALA A 217 13.48 14.80 13.15
N PHE A 218 13.60 14.66 14.47
CA PHE A 218 12.58 14.08 15.35
C PHE A 218 12.13 15.10 16.39
N ALA A 219 10.83 15.21 16.60
CA ALA A 219 10.29 15.89 17.78
C ALA A 219 10.68 15.09 19.03
N HIS A 220 11.32 15.74 20.01
CA HIS A 220 11.76 15.12 21.25
C HIS A 220 11.84 16.12 22.40
N ASP A 221 11.77 15.65 23.65
CA ASP A 221 11.90 16.45 24.88
C ASP A 221 13.32 16.44 25.47
N GLY A 222 14.30 15.99 24.67
CA GLY A 222 15.68 15.75 25.09
C GLY A 222 16.00 14.25 25.20
N GLN A 223 14.96 13.40 25.34
CA GLN A 223 15.11 11.95 25.34
C GLN A 223 15.14 11.40 23.91
N ILE A 224 16.34 11.16 23.40
CA ILE A 224 16.57 10.54 22.09
C ILE A 224 17.90 9.78 22.09
N THR A 225 17.93 8.58 21.52
CA THR A 225 19.19 7.90 21.21
C THR A 225 19.93 8.75 20.19
N LYS A 226 21.11 9.29 20.50
CA LYS A 226 21.85 10.21 19.62
C LYS A 226 22.18 9.61 18.26
N GLN A 227 22.23 10.43 17.20
CA GLN A 227 22.47 9.98 15.80
C GLN A 227 23.59 8.95 15.66
N SER A 228 24.77 9.19 16.24
CA SER A 228 25.90 8.24 16.16
C SER A 228 25.57 6.90 16.82
N MET A 229 24.88 6.92 17.96
CA MET A 229 24.42 5.72 18.66
C MET A 229 23.30 5.01 17.89
N ARG A 230 22.39 5.74 17.23
CA ARG A 230 21.39 5.14 16.34
C ARG A 230 22.06 4.40 15.18
N ALA A 231 23.11 4.97 14.59
CA ALA A 231 23.86 4.31 13.52
C ALA A 231 24.48 2.98 13.96
N VAL A 232 25.16 2.96 15.11
CA VAL A 232 25.72 1.71 15.67
C VAL A 232 24.61 0.72 16.03
N THR A 233 23.50 1.21 16.59
CA THR A 233 22.34 0.39 16.96
C THR A 233 21.73 -0.28 15.73
N LEU A 234 21.47 0.46 14.66
CA LEU A 234 20.91 -0.09 13.42
C LEU A 234 21.87 -1.06 12.73
N ALA A 235 23.17 -0.80 12.77
CA ALA A 235 24.17 -1.73 12.27
C ALA A 235 24.17 -3.07 13.05
N ALA A 236 23.96 -3.01 14.37
CA ALA A 236 23.86 -4.20 15.21
C ALA A 236 22.52 -4.93 15.04
N LEU A 237 21.41 -4.18 14.89
CA LEU A 237 20.07 -4.71 14.68
C LEU A 237 19.88 -5.31 13.28
N ALA A 238 20.58 -4.80 12.27
CA ALA A 238 20.63 -5.29 10.88
C ALA A 238 19.24 -5.56 10.26
N PRO A 239 18.33 -4.57 10.22
CA PRO A 239 16.96 -4.74 9.75
C PRO A 239 16.86 -5.38 8.37
N GLN A 240 16.02 -6.40 8.23
CA GLN A 240 15.64 -6.98 6.95
C GLN A 240 14.22 -6.61 6.54
N THR A 241 13.93 -6.83 5.26
CA THR A 241 12.63 -6.58 4.64
C THR A 241 11.52 -7.37 5.36
N GLY A 242 10.48 -6.67 5.82
CA GLY A 242 9.29 -7.29 6.41
C GLY A 242 9.43 -7.71 7.88
N GLU A 243 10.58 -7.47 8.51
CA GLU A 243 10.79 -7.81 9.92
C GLU A 243 10.10 -6.83 10.88
N LEU A 244 9.83 -7.31 12.09
CA LEU A 244 9.18 -6.56 13.16
C LEU A 244 10.17 -6.28 14.29
N LEU A 245 10.33 -5.00 14.64
CA LEU A 245 11.07 -4.57 15.83
C LEU A 245 10.12 -4.28 16.99
N TRP A 246 10.51 -4.66 18.21
CA TRP A 246 9.97 -4.02 19.42
C TRP A 246 10.98 -3.00 19.95
N ASP A 247 10.54 -1.75 20.10
CA ASP A 247 11.31 -0.64 20.67
C ASP A 247 10.74 -0.34 22.06
N VAL A 248 11.40 -0.82 23.11
CA VAL A 248 10.94 -0.73 24.49
C VAL A 248 11.58 0.48 25.19
N GLY A 249 10.76 1.37 25.73
CA GLY A 249 11.23 2.65 26.26
C GLY A 249 11.62 3.60 25.13
N ALA A 250 10.75 3.69 24.12
CA ALA A 250 11.06 4.26 22.81
C ALA A 250 11.41 5.76 22.82
N GLY A 251 10.99 6.52 23.83
CA GLY A 251 11.29 7.95 23.93
C GLY A 251 10.70 8.73 22.76
N SER A 252 11.54 9.15 21.81
CA SER A 252 11.11 9.81 20.56
C SER A 252 10.67 8.84 19.45
N GLY A 253 10.92 7.54 19.61
CA GLY A 253 10.65 6.51 18.59
C GLY A 253 11.71 6.45 17.49
N SER A 254 12.84 7.14 17.66
CA SER A 254 13.86 7.26 16.61
C SER A 254 14.44 5.93 16.14
N ILE A 255 14.59 4.91 17.00
CA ILE A 255 15.06 3.59 16.59
C ILE A 255 13.98 2.85 15.79
N ALA A 256 12.74 2.80 16.29
CA ALA A 256 11.59 2.25 15.55
C ALA A 256 11.42 2.87 14.15
N ILE A 257 11.55 4.18 14.03
CA ILE A 257 11.38 4.89 12.75
C ILE A 257 12.54 4.59 11.79
N GLU A 258 13.78 4.61 12.27
CA GLU A 258 14.93 4.27 11.44
C GLU A 258 14.90 2.80 10.99
N TRP A 259 14.44 1.89 11.84
CA TRP A 259 14.20 0.49 11.50
C TRP A 259 13.22 0.37 10.32
N CYS A 260 12.05 1.01 10.42
CA CYS A 260 11.05 1.02 9.35
C CYS A 260 11.56 1.68 8.06
N ARG A 261 12.50 2.62 8.16
CA ARG A 261 13.12 3.28 6.99
C ARG A 261 14.24 2.47 6.33
N SER A 262 14.84 1.52 7.07
CA SER A 262 15.98 0.74 6.60
C SER A 262 15.58 -0.47 5.75
N GLY A 263 14.42 -1.08 6.04
CA GLY A 263 13.93 -2.26 5.33
C GLY A 263 12.57 -2.02 4.66
N SER A 264 12.43 -2.43 3.40
CA SER A 264 11.13 -2.37 2.73
C SER A 264 10.10 -3.20 3.53
N ARG A 265 8.91 -2.65 3.78
CA ARG A 265 7.83 -3.31 4.53
C ARG A 265 8.16 -3.66 6.00
N SER A 266 9.29 -3.21 6.54
CA SER A 266 9.62 -3.40 7.95
C SER A 266 8.66 -2.58 8.83
N LYS A 267 8.37 -3.11 10.01
CA LYS A 267 7.43 -2.52 10.97
C LYS A 267 8.06 -2.47 12.35
N ALA A 268 7.53 -1.62 13.21
CA ALA A 268 7.92 -1.58 14.61
C ALA A 268 6.71 -1.47 15.53
N VAL A 269 6.86 -1.98 16.75
CA VAL A 269 5.98 -1.71 17.89
C VAL A 269 6.79 -0.92 18.90
N ALA A 270 6.35 0.29 19.25
CA ALA A 270 7.03 1.15 20.20
C ALA A 270 6.25 1.16 21.52
N PHE A 271 6.90 0.74 22.61
CA PHE A 271 6.34 0.76 23.95
C PHE A 271 6.88 1.96 24.72
N GLU A 272 5.99 2.82 25.19
CA GLU A 272 6.35 4.04 25.92
C GLU A 272 5.30 4.36 26.98
N ARG A 273 5.74 4.60 28.22
CA ARG A 273 4.87 4.84 29.37
C ARG A 273 4.27 6.24 29.39
N ASP A 274 5.00 7.23 28.89
CA ASP A 274 4.54 8.62 28.86
C ASP A 274 3.59 8.87 27.69
N GLU A 275 2.39 9.41 27.97
CA GLU A 275 1.38 9.66 26.94
C GLU A 275 1.80 10.73 25.93
N GLN A 276 2.52 11.77 26.36
CA GLN A 276 2.98 12.82 25.46
C GLN A 276 4.06 12.30 24.51
N ARG A 277 4.97 11.45 25.01
CA ARG A 277 5.96 10.77 24.17
C ARG A 277 5.31 9.80 23.19
N ARG A 278 4.27 9.05 23.59
CA ARG A 278 3.49 8.24 22.64
C ARG A 278 2.90 9.07 21.50
N LYS A 279 2.31 10.23 21.80
CA LYS A 279 1.80 11.17 20.78
C LYS A 279 2.93 11.64 19.86
N ARG A 280 4.08 12.03 20.43
CA ARG A 280 5.27 12.42 19.65
C ARG A 280 5.78 11.29 18.75
N ILE A 281 5.80 10.03 19.23
CA ILE A 281 6.21 8.89 18.41
C ILE A 281 5.29 8.73 17.21
N ALA A 282 3.97 8.84 17.41
CA ALA A 282 2.99 8.76 16.32
C ALA A 282 3.17 9.89 15.30
N GLU A 283 3.37 11.13 15.76
CA GLU A 283 3.66 12.30 14.91
C GLU A 283 4.96 12.12 14.12
N ASN A 284 6.04 11.67 14.77
CA ASN A 284 7.31 11.39 14.11
C ASN A 284 7.17 10.25 13.09
N ALA A 285 6.47 9.17 13.42
CA ALA A 285 6.25 8.05 12.51
C ALA A 285 5.50 8.48 11.25
N LEU A 286 4.46 9.32 11.41
CA LEU A 286 3.72 9.90 10.29
C LEU A 286 4.61 10.79 9.42
N ALA A 287 5.38 11.70 10.02
CA ALA A 287 6.27 12.61 9.31
C ALA A 287 7.36 11.88 8.49
N HIS A 288 7.77 10.70 8.94
CA HIS A 288 8.81 9.89 8.30
C HIS A 288 8.25 8.72 7.46
N GLY A 289 6.93 8.60 7.31
CA GLY A 289 6.27 7.53 6.57
C GLY A 289 6.50 6.12 7.14
N ALA A 290 6.81 6.03 8.43
CA ALA A 290 7.15 4.79 9.11
C ALA A 290 5.92 4.12 9.71
N VAL A 291 5.81 2.79 9.56
CA VAL A 291 4.74 1.99 10.17
C VAL A 291 5.15 1.60 11.59
N VAL A 292 4.73 2.41 12.56
CA VAL A 292 5.00 2.19 13.99
C VAL A 292 3.69 2.05 14.75
N ASP A 293 3.48 0.90 15.39
CA ASP A 293 2.38 0.67 16.31
C ASP A 293 2.78 1.15 17.72
N VAL A 294 2.14 2.21 18.20
CA VAL A 294 2.50 2.85 19.48
C VAL A 294 1.62 2.31 20.60
N ARG A 295 2.26 1.68 21.59
CA ARG A 295 1.62 1.05 22.74
C ARG A 295 2.06 1.70 24.04
N ALA A 296 1.32 1.43 25.11
CA ALA A 296 1.68 1.83 26.47
C ALA A 296 2.95 1.09 26.96
N GLU A 297 3.23 1.13 28.26
CA GLU A 297 4.40 0.48 28.84
C GLU A 297 4.42 -1.03 28.59
N ALA A 298 5.63 -1.55 28.33
CA ALA A 298 5.85 -2.97 28.08
C ALA A 298 5.39 -3.85 29.26
N ALA A 299 5.72 -3.50 30.52
CA ALA A 299 5.35 -4.31 31.68
C ALA A 299 3.83 -4.55 31.79
N ALA A 300 3.01 -3.52 31.56
CA ALA A 300 1.56 -3.66 31.51
C ALA A 300 1.05 -4.52 30.32
N ALA A 301 1.85 -4.69 29.27
CA ALA A 301 1.57 -5.53 28.11
C ALA A 301 2.17 -6.95 28.22
N PHE A 302 3.03 -7.23 29.21
CA PHE A 302 3.78 -8.49 29.33
C PHE A 302 3.64 -9.21 30.67
N ASP A 303 3.09 -8.59 31.72
CA ASP A 303 3.04 -9.17 33.08
C ASP A 303 2.20 -10.46 33.19
N GLU A 304 1.13 -10.60 32.39
CA GLU A 304 0.30 -11.82 32.31
C GLU A 304 0.40 -12.52 30.93
N ALA A 305 1.30 -12.05 30.08
CA ALA A 305 1.37 -12.45 28.69
C ALA A 305 1.90 -13.87 28.50
N VAL A 306 1.10 -14.71 27.85
CA VAL A 306 1.58 -16.00 27.34
C VAL A 306 2.09 -15.81 25.91
N LEU A 307 3.39 -16.03 25.70
CA LEU A 307 3.97 -16.14 24.36
C LEU A 307 3.32 -17.31 23.62
N SER A 308 2.46 -17.01 22.65
CA SER A 308 1.85 -17.99 21.74
C SER A 308 2.40 -17.81 20.32
N GLU A 309 2.04 -18.69 19.38
CA GLU A 309 2.39 -18.52 17.96
C GLU A 309 1.87 -17.19 17.38
N GLY A 310 0.80 -16.61 17.96
CA GLY A 310 0.26 -15.30 17.60
C GLY A 310 0.98 -14.10 18.23
N GLY A 311 1.99 -14.33 19.07
CA GLY A 311 2.71 -13.29 19.83
C GLY A 311 2.21 -13.14 21.27
N VAL A 312 2.25 -11.91 21.79
CA VAL A 312 1.82 -11.54 23.15
C VAL A 312 0.62 -10.61 23.07
N ASP A 313 -0.53 -11.01 23.61
CA ASP A 313 -1.73 -10.15 23.79
C ASP A 313 -2.12 -9.33 22.54
N GLY A 314 -2.02 -9.95 21.36
CA GLY A 314 -2.33 -9.33 20.07
C GLY A 314 -1.18 -8.53 19.44
N VAL A 315 0.01 -8.55 20.05
CA VAL A 315 1.25 -8.00 19.48
C VAL A 315 2.04 -9.15 18.84
N PRO A 316 2.31 -9.10 17.52
CA PRO A 316 3.06 -10.17 16.85
C PRO A 316 4.47 -10.32 17.40
N ARG A 317 5.00 -11.54 17.34
CA ARG A 317 6.35 -11.86 17.80
C ARG A 317 7.40 -11.02 17.03
N PRO A 318 8.33 -10.34 17.72
CA PRO A 318 9.35 -9.53 17.07
C PRO A 318 10.47 -10.40 16.50
N THR A 319 11.13 -9.89 15.46
CA THR A 319 12.42 -10.41 15.00
C THR A 319 13.56 -9.88 15.88
N ALA A 320 13.45 -8.62 16.31
CA ALA A 320 14.44 -7.96 17.17
C ALA A 320 13.75 -7.17 18.28
N ILE A 321 14.41 -7.07 19.42
CA ILE A 321 13.99 -6.23 20.54
C ILE A 321 15.12 -5.26 20.85
N PHE A 322 14.81 -3.98 20.82
CA PHE A 322 15.68 -2.93 21.33
C PHE A 322 15.13 -2.42 22.66
N VAL A 323 16.00 -2.31 23.66
CA VAL A 323 15.65 -1.80 24.98
C VAL A 323 16.38 -0.48 25.19
N GLY A 324 15.63 0.61 25.16
CA GLY A 324 16.14 1.96 25.38
C GLY A 324 16.43 2.25 26.85
N GLY A 325 17.13 3.36 27.13
CA GLY A 325 17.43 3.79 28.49
C GLY A 325 16.24 4.37 29.29
N GLY A 326 15.04 4.34 28.71
CA GLY A 326 13.82 4.89 29.29
C GLY A 326 12.96 3.89 30.08
N VAL A 327 13.46 2.67 30.30
CA VAL A 327 12.83 1.63 31.14
C VAL A 327 12.99 1.99 32.61
#